data_AF-A0A414QF65-F1
#
_entry.id   AF-A0A414QF65-F1
#
_cell.length_a   1.000
_cell.length_b   1.000
_cell.length_c   1.000
_cell.angle_alpha   90.00
_cell.angle_beta   90.00
_cell.angle_gamma   90.00
#
_symmetry.space_group_name_H-M   'P 1'
#
loop_
_entity.id
_entity.type
_entity.pdbx_description
1 polymer ?
#
loop_
_entity_poly.entity_id
_entity_poly.type
_entity_poly.pdbx_seq_one_letter_code
_entity_poly.pdbx_strand_id
1 'polypeptide(L)'
;MARDTWIGDSYVDKDGVWIKGKVKENEWVQVGNEKWYRHADGSYTRSNWEKIDGKWYFFDQNGWLKRSCWVKPYDTWYYVDSEGVMQTGWLKLTEGTYYLDESGALVEGWRWIDGKCYYFKSGGSMARDTWIGDSYVDKDGVWIEGKTKNQAKWIQVGNEKWYRHADGSYTRSNWEKIDGKWYFFDQNGWLKRSCWVKPYDTWYYVDSEGVMQTGWLKLTEGTYYLDESGALVEGWRVIDGTMCYFRSGGSLRCKGVTTIMGTSGLGTTKNTVVDKLEKMYLKSGRIYPAYYSQYGGAATIREFCEIIYEEATDENVKPEVVFGQAMKETGYLQFGRDVQIEQFNFAGLGATGNGVHGNSFANIREGIRAQVQHLKAYASKDSLNHDCVDVRFGYVNRGSAPYVEWLGIKENPNKAGWAASSEYGIDLVEKYISPMYKL
;
A
#
# COMPACT_ATOMS: atom_id res chain seq x y z
N MET A 1 13.86 -89.55 -42.19
CA MET A 1 13.66 -88.94 -43.53
C MET A 1 12.74 -87.75 -43.34
N ALA A 2 13.07 -86.60 -43.91
CA ALA A 2 12.18 -85.44 -43.90
C ALA A 2 10.94 -85.76 -44.75
N ARG A 3 9.75 -85.39 -44.27
CA ARG A 3 8.44 -85.62 -44.90
C ARG A 3 7.57 -84.40 -44.67
N ASP A 4 6.75 -84.04 -45.66
CA ASP A 4 5.93 -82.82 -45.67
C ASP A 4 6.69 -81.56 -45.26
N THR A 5 7.92 -81.41 -45.74
CA THR A 5 8.81 -80.35 -45.26
C THR A 5 9.76 -79.87 -46.35
N TRP A 6 10.36 -78.70 -46.12
CA TRP A 6 11.38 -78.15 -47.00
C TRP A 6 12.76 -78.61 -46.53
N ILE A 7 13.58 -79.06 -47.48
CA ILE A 7 15.01 -79.26 -47.27
C ILE A 7 15.72 -78.29 -48.21
N GLY A 8 16.31 -77.22 -47.65
CA GLY A 8 16.79 -76.09 -48.45
C GLY A 8 15.66 -75.45 -49.26
N ASP A 9 15.81 -75.44 -50.58
CA ASP A 9 14.88 -74.84 -51.54
C ASP A 9 13.99 -75.86 -52.25
N SER A 10 13.97 -77.10 -51.78
CA SER A 10 13.19 -78.17 -52.38
C SER A 10 12.20 -78.76 -51.36
N TYR A 11 10.96 -78.93 -51.78
CA TYR A 11 9.90 -79.50 -50.93
C TYR A 11 9.85 -81.01 -51.08
N VAL A 12 9.70 -81.71 -49.96
CA VAL A 12 9.50 -83.15 -49.90
C VAL A 12 8.08 -83.39 -49.42
N ASP A 13 7.28 -84.14 -50.17
CA ASP A 13 5.91 -84.49 -49.79
C ASP A 13 5.86 -85.51 -48.64
N LYS A 14 4.64 -85.88 -48.24
CA LYS A 14 4.35 -86.87 -47.19
C LYS A 14 5.03 -88.23 -47.40
N ASP A 15 5.32 -88.58 -48.65
CA ASP A 15 5.90 -89.87 -49.04
C ASP A 15 7.43 -89.81 -49.15
N GLY A 16 8.03 -88.62 -48.96
CA GLY A 16 9.47 -88.44 -49.04
C GLY A 16 9.97 -88.14 -50.46
N VAL A 17 9.08 -87.76 -51.38
CA VAL A 17 9.40 -87.46 -52.78
C VAL A 17 9.60 -85.95 -52.98
N TRP A 18 10.66 -85.59 -53.70
CA TRP A 18 10.93 -84.20 -54.08
C TRP A 18 9.89 -83.69 -55.08
N ILE A 19 9.18 -82.62 -54.72
CA ILE A 19 8.21 -81.96 -55.59
C ILE A 19 8.90 -80.84 -56.38
N LYS A 20 9.07 -81.06 -57.68
CA LYS A 20 9.65 -80.09 -58.61
C LYS A 20 8.63 -78.98 -58.92
N GLY A 21 9.02 -77.72 -58.76
CA GLY A 21 8.20 -76.55 -59.12
C GLY A 21 7.27 -76.03 -58.01
N LYS A 22 7.27 -76.65 -56.82
CA LYS A 22 6.62 -76.05 -55.65
C LYS A 22 7.44 -74.83 -55.22
N VAL A 23 6.78 -73.70 -55.03
CA VAL A 23 7.38 -72.46 -54.51
C VAL A 23 6.92 -72.26 -53.07
N LYS A 24 7.80 -71.78 -52.21
CA LYS A 24 7.39 -71.27 -50.89
C LYS A 24 6.52 -70.03 -51.15
N GLU A 25 5.38 -69.95 -50.51
CA GLU A 25 4.53 -68.75 -50.57
C GLU A 25 4.93 -67.80 -49.44
N ASN A 26 4.61 -66.52 -49.60
CA ASN A 26 4.76 -65.58 -48.51
C ASN A 26 3.76 -65.96 -47.41
N GLU A 27 4.19 -65.99 -46.16
CA GLU A 27 3.31 -66.41 -45.06
C GLU A 27 3.61 -65.69 -43.76
N TRP A 28 2.55 -65.53 -42.96
CA TRP A 28 2.68 -65.16 -41.57
C TRP A 28 3.15 -66.36 -40.75
N VAL A 29 4.24 -66.18 -40.00
CA VAL A 29 4.80 -67.21 -39.12
C VAL A 29 4.66 -66.75 -37.67
N GLN A 30 4.04 -67.59 -36.84
CA GLN A 30 3.83 -67.34 -35.40
C GLN A 30 4.83 -68.16 -34.58
N VAL A 31 5.52 -67.51 -33.63
CA VAL A 31 6.44 -68.15 -32.68
C VAL A 31 6.10 -67.66 -31.27
N GLY A 32 5.46 -68.53 -30.48
CA GLY A 32 4.92 -68.13 -29.18
C GLY A 32 3.90 -67.00 -29.35
N ASN A 33 4.11 -65.89 -28.64
CA ASN A 33 3.27 -64.69 -28.78
C ASN A 33 3.70 -63.79 -29.96
N GLU A 34 4.88 -63.97 -30.55
CA GLU A 34 5.40 -63.11 -31.61
C GLU A 34 5.04 -63.60 -33.00
N LYS A 35 4.95 -62.66 -33.95
CA LYS A 35 4.57 -62.91 -35.34
C LYS A 35 5.55 -62.21 -36.28
N TRP A 36 5.94 -62.85 -37.37
CA TRP A 36 6.75 -62.24 -38.44
C TRP A 36 6.23 -62.68 -39.80
N TYR A 37 6.69 -62.02 -40.86
CA TYR A 37 6.27 -62.33 -42.22
C TYR A 37 7.45 -62.84 -43.04
N ARG A 38 7.33 -64.06 -43.55
CA ARG A 38 8.35 -64.72 -44.36
C ARG A 38 8.02 -64.56 -45.84
N HIS A 39 8.99 -64.13 -46.62
CA HIS A 39 8.91 -64.09 -48.09
C HIS A 39 9.18 -65.47 -48.70
N ALA A 40 8.72 -65.68 -49.93
CA ALA A 40 8.91 -66.89 -50.72
C ALA A 40 10.38 -67.31 -50.84
N ASP A 41 11.30 -66.35 -50.93
CA ASP A 41 12.75 -66.57 -51.00
C ASP A 41 13.40 -66.85 -49.63
N GLY A 42 12.61 -66.88 -48.54
CA GLY A 42 13.07 -67.08 -47.18
C GLY A 42 13.55 -65.81 -46.46
N SER A 43 13.60 -64.67 -47.15
CA SER A 43 13.88 -63.37 -46.52
C SER A 43 12.69 -62.87 -45.69
N TYR A 44 12.88 -61.78 -44.93
CA TYR A 44 11.82 -61.14 -44.16
C TYR A 44 12.13 -59.67 -43.89
N THR A 45 11.08 -58.87 -43.66
CA THR A 45 11.17 -57.43 -43.43
C THR A 45 11.68 -57.13 -42.02
N ARG A 46 12.60 -56.17 -41.88
CA ARG A 46 13.17 -55.71 -40.61
C ARG A 46 13.31 -54.20 -40.58
N SER A 47 13.04 -53.60 -39.42
CA SER A 47 13.07 -52.13 -39.18
C SER A 47 12.31 -51.33 -40.24
N ASN A 48 11.25 -51.88 -40.81
CA ASN A 48 10.56 -51.26 -41.93
C ASN A 48 9.08 -51.64 -42.00
N TRP A 49 8.35 -50.85 -42.79
CA TRP A 49 6.97 -51.10 -43.14
C TRP A 49 6.85 -52.13 -44.26
N GLU A 50 5.82 -52.95 -44.19
CA GLU A 50 5.40 -53.84 -45.27
C GLU A 50 3.90 -53.76 -45.50
N LYS A 51 3.50 -53.72 -46.77
CA LYS A 51 2.10 -53.75 -47.16
C LYS A 51 1.70 -55.17 -47.53
N ILE A 52 0.85 -55.78 -46.70
CA ILE A 52 0.38 -57.16 -46.85
C ILE A 52 -1.15 -57.12 -46.95
N ASP A 53 -1.70 -57.68 -48.02
CA ASP A 53 -3.15 -57.72 -48.30
C ASP A 53 -3.83 -56.35 -48.16
N GLY A 54 -3.18 -55.30 -48.64
CA GLY A 54 -3.70 -53.93 -48.62
C GLY A 54 -3.47 -53.16 -47.32
N LYS A 55 -2.99 -53.81 -46.26
CA LYS A 55 -2.75 -53.21 -44.93
C LYS A 55 -1.26 -53.01 -44.66
N TRP A 56 -0.92 -51.95 -43.94
CA TRP A 56 0.47 -51.66 -43.55
C TRP A 56 0.79 -52.23 -42.17
N TYR A 57 1.93 -52.90 -42.07
CA TYR A 57 2.47 -53.50 -40.85
C TYR A 57 3.91 -53.05 -40.63
N PHE A 58 4.32 -52.84 -39.38
CA PHE A 58 5.70 -52.46 -39.05
C PHE A 58 6.44 -53.57 -38.32
N PHE A 59 7.64 -53.89 -38.78
CA PHE A 59 8.49 -54.91 -38.20
C PHE A 59 9.71 -54.29 -37.52
N ASP A 60 10.06 -54.81 -36.35
CA ASP A 60 11.23 -54.36 -35.59
C ASP A 60 12.57 -54.81 -36.21
N GLN A 61 13.67 -54.49 -35.54
CA GLN A 61 15.02 -54.83 -36.02
C GLN A 61 15.29 -56.34 -36.16
N ASN A 62 14.51 -57.17 -35.46
CA ASN A 62 14.61 -58.63 -35.52
C ASN A 62 13.57 -59.24 -36.48
N GLY A 63 12.69 -58.43 -37.06
CA GLY A 63 11.63 -58.86 -37.97
C GLY A 63 10.32 -59.22 -37.28
N TRP A 64 10.16 -58.88 -35.99
CA TRP A 64 8.92 -59.14 -35.27
C TRP A 64 7.90 -58.02 -35.49
N LEU A 65 6.64 -58.41 -35.67
CA LEU A 65 5.52 -57.51 -35.88
C LEU A 65 5.23 -56.67 -34.62
N LYS A 66 5.26 -55.35 -34.77
CA LYS A 66 4.81 -54.42 -33.72
C LYS A 66 3.28 -54.39 -33.63
N ARG A 67 2.75 -54.34 -32.41
CA ARG A 67 1.31 -54.33 -32.10
C ARG A 67 1.02 -53.42 -30.91
N SER A 68 -0.15 -52.79 -30.92
CA SER A 68 -0.67 -51.90 -29.86
C SER A 68 0.34 -50.87 -29.39
N CYS A 69 1.07 -50.24 -30.33
CA CYS A 69 2.13 -49.33 -29.96
C CYS A 69 2.40 -48.26 -31.00
N TRP A 70 3.01 -47.17 -30.53
CA TRP A 70 3.61 -46.16 -31.36
C TRP A 70 4.93 -46.65 -31.97
N VAL A 71 5.15 -46.36 -33.25
CA VAL A 71 6.40 -46.65 -33.98
C VAL A 71 6.90 -45.37 -34.66
N LYS A 72 8.21 -45.16 -34.65
CA LYS A 72 8.87 -43.97 -35.24
C LYS A 72 10.05 -44.39 -36.12
N PRO A 73 9.80 -44.95 -37.32
CA PRO A 73 10.89 -45.39 -38.20
C PRO A 73 11.66 -44.24 -38.85
N TYR A 74 11.05 -43.05 -38.92
CA TYR A 74 11.63 -41.84 -39.51
C TYR A 74 11.42 -40.65 -38.55
N ASP A 75 11.07 -39.46 -39.06
CA ASP A 75 10.90 -38.26 -38.24
C ASP A 75 9.51 -38.11 -37.59
N THR A 76 8.54 -38.96 -37.94
CA THR A 76 7.17 -38.91 -37.40
C THR A 76 6.70 -40.24 -36.80
N TRP A 77 5.75 -40.15 -35.89
CA TRP A 77 5.13 -41.27 -35.20
C TRP A 77 3.95 -41.84 -35.98
N TYR A 78 3.75 -43.15 -35.88
CA TYR A 78 2.63 -43.90 -36.41
C TYR A 78 2.11 -44.82 -35.31
N TYR A 79 0.86 -45.26 -35.39
CA TYR A 79 0.32 -46.23 -34.45
C TYR A 79 -0.13 -47.50 -35.16
N VAL A 80 0.23 -48.65 -34.61
CA VAL A 80 -0.26 -49.97 -35.05
C VAL A 80 -1.19 -50.55 -34.00
N ASP A 81 -2.33 -51.09 -34.42
CA ASP A 81 -3.32 -51.67 -33.52
C ASP A 81 -2.90 -53.04 -32.97
N SER A 82 -3.82 -53.71 -32.26
CA SER A 82 -3.58 -55.02 -31.67
C SER A 82 -3.29 -56.13 -32.67
N GLU A 83 -3.69 -55.96 -33.93
CA GLU A 83 -3.38 -56.86 -35.04
C GLU A 83 -2.13 -56.42 -35.83
N GLY A 84 -1.53 -55.28 -35.45
CA GLY A 84 -0.33 -54.72 -36.04
C GLY A 84 -0.61 -53.86 -37.27
N VAL A 85 -1.89 -53.57 -37.53
CA VAL A 85 -2.32 -52.76 -38.68
C VAL A 85 -2.13 -51.29 -38.36
N MET A 86 -1.46 -50.57 -39.26
CA MET A 86 -1.30 -49.13 -39.17
C MET A 86 -2.66 -48.42 -39.15
N GLN A 87 -2.83 -47.52 -38.19
CA GLN A 87 -4.04 -46.71 -38.07
C GLN A 87 -3.91 -45.40 -38.85
N THR A 88 -5.05 -44.88 -39.30
CA THR A 88 -5.23 -43.54 -39.88
C THR A 88 -6.47 -42.90 -39.27
N GLY A 89 -6.60 -41.58 -39.37
CA GLY A 89 -7.73 -40.82 -38.82
C GLY A 89 -7.69 -40.68 -37.29
N TRP A 90 -8.87 -40.56 -36.68
CA TRP A 90 -9.03 -40.37 -35.24
C TRP A 90 -8.62 -41.60 -34.44
N LEU A 91 -7.67 -41.44 -33.54
CA LEU A 91 -7.20 -42.48 -32.64
C LEU A 91 -7.44 -42.08 -31.19
N LYS A 92 -8.20 -42.89 -30.46
CA LYS A 92 -8.48 -42.66 -29.04
C LYS A 92 -7.77 -43.72 -28.20
N LEU A 93 -6.84 -43.27 -27.36
CA LEU A 93 -6.10 -44.09 -26.41
C LEU A 93 -6.43 -43.65 -24.98
N THR A 94 -5.88 -44.33 -23.98
CA THR A 94 -6.15 -44.02 -22.56
C THR A 94 -5.49 -42.69 -22.15
N GLU A 95 -4.34 -42.39 -22.76
CA GLU A 95 -3.53 -41.19 -22.55
C GLU A 95 -4.04 -39.95 -23.30
N GLY A 96 -4.92 -40.12 -24.31
CA GLY A 96 -5.45 -39.00 -25.08
C GLY A 96 -6.11 -39.37 -26.41
N THR A 97 -6.57 -38.32 -27.11
CA THR A 97 -7.08 -38.41 -28.48
C THR A 97 -6.04 -37.83 -29.44
N TYR A 98 -5.80 -38.51 -30.55
CA TYR A 98 -4.79 -38.20 -31.57
C TYR A 98 -5.45 -38.22 -32.95
N TYR A 99 -4.73 -37.69 -33.93
CA TYR A 99 -5.11 -37.82 -35.34
C TYR A 99 -3.90 -38.21 -36.17
N LEU A 100 -4.07 -39.28 -36.95
CA LEU A 100 -3.10 -39.78 -37.92
C LEU A 100 -3.59 -39.37 -39.31
N ASP A 101 -2.74 -38.77 -40.13
CA ASP A 101 -3.13 -38.38 -41.48
C ASP A 101 -3.37 -39.60 -42.40
N GLU A 102 -3.69 -39.37 -43.67
CA GLU A 102 -3.95 -40.45 -44.64
C GLU A 102 -2.74 -41.38 -44.84
N SER A 103 -1.52 -40.90 -44.56
CA SER A 103 -0.30 -41.72 -44.58
C SER A 103 -0.05 -42.48 -43.28
N GLY A 104 -0.85 -42.21 -42.24
CA GLY A 104 -0.70 -42.74 -40.88
C GLY A 104 0.22 -41.90 -39.99
N ALA A 105 0.75 -40.79 -40.49
CA ALA A 105 1.66 -39.95 -39.73
C ALA A 105 0.92 -39.14 -38.67
N LEU A 106 1.50 -39.03 -37.47
CA LEU A 106 0.95 -38.26 -36.37
C LEU A 106 0.88 -36.77 -36.70
N VAL A 107 -0.31 -36.19 -36.54
CA VAL A 107 -0.53 -34.76 -36.71
C VAL A 107 -0.21 -34.01 -35.42
N GLU A 108 0.57 -32.93 -35.56
CA GLU A 108 0.79 -31.91 -34.55
C GLU A 108 0.35 -30.54 -35.07
N GLY A 109 0.11 -29.59 -34.16
CA GLY A 109 -0.32 -28.23 -34.47
C GLY A 109 -1.80 -28.09 -34.83
N TRP A 110 -2.15 -26.96 -35.45
CA TRP A 110 -3.51 -26.68 -35.91
C TRP A 110 -3.86 -27.48 -37.16
N ARG A 111 -5.03 -28.12 -37.18
CA ARG A 111 -5.51 -28.90 -38.31
C ARG A 111 -7.02 -28.77 -38.49
N TRP A 112 -7.44 -28.59 -39.75
CA TRP A 112 -8.82 -28.73 -40.16
C TRP A 112 -9.13 -30.19 -40.48
N ILE A 113 -10.16 -30.73 -39.84
CA ILE A 113 -10.65 -32.10 -40.00
C ILE A 113 -12.18 -32.00 -40.05
N ASP A 114 -12.78 -32.46 -41.16
CA ASP A 114 -14.24 -32.48 -41.38
C ASP A 114 -14.95 -31.15 -41.06
N GLY A 115 -14.36 -30.02 -41.48
CA GLY A 115 -14.94 -28.69 -41.30
C GLY A 115 -14.83 -28.10 -39.89
N LYS A 116 -14.05 -28.73 -39.00
CA LYS A 116 -13.71 -28.22 -37.67
C LYS A 116 -12.19 -28.08 -37.53
N CYS A 117 -11.74 -27.09 -36.76
CA CYS A 117 -10.31 -26.88 -36.50
C CYS A 117 -9.95 -27.37 -35.10
N TYR A 118 -8.88 -28.15 -35.01
CA TYR A 118 -8.37 -28.75 -33.78
C TYR A 118 -6.91 -28.37 -33.57
N TYR A 119 -6.42 -28.43 -32.34
CA TYR A 119 -5.01 -28.28 -32.02
C TYR A 119 -4.45 -29.54 -31.37
N PHE A 120 -3.41 -30.10 -31.97
CA PHE A 120 -2.65 -31.22 -31.42
C PHE A 120 -1.34 -30.70 -30.83
N LYS A 121 -1.12 -30.94 -29.54
CA LYS A 121 0.08 -30.50 -28.82
C LYS A 121 1.31 -31.23 -29.36
N SER A 122 2.50 -30.81 -28.95
CA SER A 122 3.71 -31.62 -29.15
C SER A 122 3.51 -33.01 -28.52
N GLY A 123 3.86 -34.07 -29.25
CA GLY A 123 3.50 -35.45 -28.92
C GLY A 123 2.11 -35.87 -29.39
N GLY A 124 1.39 -35.02 -30.14
CA GLY A 124 0.16 -35.32 -30.87
C GLY A 124 -1.14 -35.37 -30.06
N SER A 125 -1.11 -35.18 -28.74
CA SER A 125 -2.36 -35.20 -27.95
C SER A 125 -3.24 -33.99 -28.25
N MET A 126 -4.53 -34.20 -28.54
CA MET A 126 -5.49 -33.14 -28.82
C MET A 126 -5.72 -32.27 -27.58
N ALA A 127 -5.67 -30.95 -27.76
CA ALA A 127 -6.09 -29.98 -26.74
C ALA A 127 -7.61 -29.94 -26.62
N ARG A 128 -8.13 -29.75 -25.41
CA ARG A 128 -9.55 -29.58 -25.11
C ARG A 128 -9.74 -28.66 -23.92
N ASP A 129 -10.80 -27.88 -23.95
CA ASP A 129 -11.20 -26.90 -22.93
C ASP A 129 -10.06 -26.00 -22.48
N THR A 130 -9.35 -25.39 -23.43
CA THR A 130 -8.13 -24.65 -23.12
C THR A 130 -7.77 -23.60 -24.18
N TRP A 131 -6.90 -22.68 -23.80
CA TRP A 131 -6.35 -21.65 -24.67
C TRP A 131 -5.02 -22.11 -25.29
N ILE A 132 -4.89 -21.93 -26.61
CA ILE A 132 -3.67 -22.14 -27.40
C ILE A 132 -3.28 -20.79 -28.00
N GLY A 133 -2.31 -20.11 -27.38
CA GLY A 133 -2.06 -18.70 -27.68
C GLY A 133 -3.31 -17.86 -27.39
N ASP A 134 -3.80 -17.12 -28.39
CA ASP A 134 -5.01 -16.30 -28.32
C ASP A 134 -6.27 -17.00 -28.84
N SER A 135 -6.17 -18.29 -29.20
CA SER A 135 -7.29 -19.11 -29.68
C SER A 135 -7.78 -20.05 -28.59
N TYR A 136 -9.08 -20.30 -28.50
CA TYR A 136 -9.66 -21.22 -27.53
C TYR A 136 -10.27 -22.43 -28.23
N VAL A 137 -10.02 -23.62 -27.68
CA VAL A 137 -10.71 -24.86 -28.06
C VAL A 137 -11.67 -25.29 -26.96
N ASP A 138 -12.86 -25.73 -27.33
CA ASP A 138 -13.91 -26.14 -26.40
C ASP A 138 -13.67 -27.53 -25.77
N LYS A 139 -14.62 -28.01 -24.97
CA LYS A 139 -14.56 -29.32 -24.31
C LYS A 139 -14.39 -30.51 -25.26
N ASP A 140 -14.78 -30.35 -26.52
CA ASP A 140 -14.69 -31.35 -27.58
C ASP A 140 -13.43 -31.15 -28.44
N GLY A 141 -12.60 -30.15 -28.11
CA GLY A 141 -11.34 -29.80 -28.79
C GLY A 141 -11.52 -28.90 -30.01
N VAL A 142 -12.74 -28.41 -30.26
CA VAL A 142 -13.06 -27.62 -31.45
C VAL A 142 -12.71 -26.16 -31.18
N TRP A 143 -11.96 -25.55 -32.09
CA TRP A 143 -11.66 -24.13 -32.07
C TRP A 143 -12.93 -23.28 -32.15
N ILE A 144 -13.07 -22.32 -31.23
CA ILE A 144 -14.16 -21.33 -31.26
C ILE A 144 -13.64 -20.06 -31.93
N GLU A 145 -14.07 -19.83 -33.16
CA GLU A 145 -13.78 -18.61 -33.90
C GLU A 145 -14.33 -17.37 -33.18
N GLY A 146 -13.54 -16.29 -33.11
CA GLY A 146 -13.92 -15.02 -32.51
C GLY A 146 -13.90 -14.97 -30.97
N LYS A 147 -13.60 -16.08 -30.28
CA LYS A 147 -13.44 -16.07 -28.82
C LYS A 147 -12.10 -15.43 -28.45
N THR A 148 -12.16 -14.27 -27.79
CA THR A 148 -10.97 -13.47 -27.42
C THR A 148 -10.65 -13.58 -25.93
N LYS A 149 -9.36 -13.57 -25.57
CA LYS A 149 -8.93 -13.40 -24.19
C LYS A 149 -9.26 -11.97 -23.77
N ASN A 150 -10.03 -11.82 -22.69
CA ASN A 150 -10.20 -10.50 -22.09
C ASN A 150 -8.82 -10.00 -21.64
N GLN A 151 -8.46 -8.79 -22.07
CA GLN A 151 -7.29 -8.10 -21.52
C GLN A 151 -7.74 -7.23 -20.36
N ALA A 152 -6.84 -7.10 -19.37
CA ALA A 152 -7.02 -6.20 -18.26
C ALA A 152 -6.99 -4.76 -18.77
N LYS A 153 -8.01 -3.95 -18.46
CA LYS A 153 -8.10 -2.58 -18.95
C LYS A 153 -9.08 -1.74 -18.14
N TRP A 154 -8.85 -0.43 -18.20
CA TRP A 154 -9.83 0.57 -17.78
C TRP A 154 -11.05 0.56 -18.71
N ILE A 155 -12.24 0.60 -18.12
CA ILE A 155 -13.52 0.70 -18.80
C ILE A 155 -14.22 1.98 -18.32
N GLN A 156 -14.60 2.84 -19.25
CA GLN A 156 -15.35 4.07 -18.98
C GLN A 156 -16.83 3.87 -19.35
N VAL A 157 -17.74 4.24 -18.45
CA VAL A 157 -19.20 4.19 -18.67
C VAL A 157 -19.80 5.52 -18.23
N GLY A 158 -20.14 6.38 -19.19
CA GLY A 158 -20.55 7.76 -18.89
C GLY A 158 -19.44 8.49 -18.14
N ASN A 159 -19.76 9.06 -16.98
CA ASN A 159 -18.76 9.68 -16.11
C ASN A 159 -18.00 8.67 -15.24
N GLU A 160 -18.49 7.44 -15.08
CA GLU A 160 -17.88 6.44 -14.20
C GLU A 160 -16.80 5.61 -14.88
N LYS A 161 -15.88 5.09 -14.08
CA LYS A 161 -14.73 4.30 -14.56
C LYS A 161 -14.50 3.10 -13.64
N TRP A 162 -14.17 1.94 -14.20
CA TRP A 162 -13.77 0.74 -13.44
C TRP A 162 -12.62 0.03 -14.15
N TYR A 163 -11.96 -0.89 -13.45
CA TYR A 163 -10.87 -1.69 -14.01
C TYR A 163 -11.29 -3.15 -14.12
N ARG A 164 -11.24 -3.69 -15.33
CA ARG A 164 -11.54 -5.09 -15.62
C ARG A 164 -10.25 -5.89 -15.64
N HIS A 165 -10.23 -7.04 -15.00
CA HIS A 165 -9.14 -8.01 -15.01
C HIS A 165 -9.17 -8.86 -16.28
N ALA A 166 -8.07 -9.57 -16.57
CA ALA A 166 -7.96 -10.41 -17.77
C ALA A 166 -8.91 -11.63 -17.73
N ASP A 167 -9.28 -12.09 -16.54
CA ASP A 167 -10.29 -13.15 -16.36
C ASP A 167 -11.74 -12.61 -16.41
N GLY A 168 -11.92 -11.30 -16.58
CA GLY A 168 -13.21 -10.63 -16.59
C GLY A 168 -13.73 -10.18 -15.23
N SER A 169 -13.04 -10.51 -14.13
CA SER A 169 -13.37 -10.03 -12.78
C SER A 169 -12.96 -8.56 -12.58
N TYR A 170 -13.25 -7.99 -11.40
CA TYR A 170 -12.89 -6.61 -11.04
C TYR A 170 -12.88 -6.38 -9.52
N THR A 171 -12.16 -5.35 -9.10
CA THR A 171 -11.98 -4.98 -7.68
C THR A 171 -13.19 -4.20 -7.16
N ARG A 172 -13.61 -4.48 -5.91
CA ARG A 172 -14.72 -3.80 -5.20
C ARG A 172 -14.37 -3.57 -3.74
N SER A 173 -14.80 -2.42 -3.19
CA SER A 173 -14.56 -1.99 -1.80
C SER A 173 -13.09 -2.11 -1.38
N ASN A 174 -12.15 -1.89 -2.29
CA ASN A 174 -10.74 -2.13 -2.01
C ASN A 174 -9.80 -1.29 -2.88
N TRP A 175 -8.55 -1.24 -2.45
CA TRP A 175 -7.44 -0.67 -3.19
C TRP A 175 -6.93 -1.63 -4.26
N GLU A 176 -6.47 -1.08 -5.37
CA GLU A 176 -5.72 -1.80 -6.38
C GLU A 176 -4.55 -0.95 -6.89
N LYS A 177 -3.40 -1.61 -7.08
CA LYS A 177 -2.24 -0.97 -7.69
C LYS A 177 -2.21 -1.30 -9.18
N ILE A 178 -2.44 -0.30 -10.02
CA ILE A 178 -2.47 -0.41 -11.47
C ILE A 178 -1.37 0.51 -12.03
N ASP A 179 -0.46 -0.03 -12.83
CA ASP A 179 0.65 0.72 -13.45
C ASP A 179 1.45 1.57 -12.45
N GLY A 180 1.71 1.01 -11.26
CA GLY A 180 2.49 1.66 -10.20
C GLY A 180 1.71 2.63 -9.30
N LYS A 181 0.44 2.92 -9.60
CA LYS A 181 -0.40 3.87 -8.87
C LYS A 181 -1.52 3.16 -8.11
N TRP A 182 -1.87 3.68 -6.94
CA TRP A 182 -2.96 3.14 -6.12
C TRP A 182 -4.29 3.82 -6.44
N TYR A 183 -5.33 3.01 -6.62
CA TYR A 183 -6.70 3.40 -6.92
C TYR A 183 -7.66 2.73 -5.95
N PHE A 184 -8.72 3.42 -5.52
CA PHE A 184 -9.74 2.85 -4.64
C PHE A 184 -11.07 2.69 -5.37
N PHE A 185 -11.66 1.51 -5.27
CA PHE A 185 -12.95 1.17 -5.89
C PHE A 185 -14.04 1.02 -4.83
N ASP A 186 -15.23 1.55 -5.14
CA ASP A 186 -16.40 1.45 -4.27
C ASP A 186 -17.00 0.02 -4.25
N GLN A 187 -18.11 -0.15 -3.51
CA GLN A 187 -18.80 -1.44 -3.39
C GLN A 187 -19.32 -2.03 -4.71
N ASN A 188 -19.52 -1.20 -5.72
CA ASN A 188 -19.98 -1.59 -7.05
C ASN A 188 -18.81 -1.77 -8.04
N GLY A 189 -17.59 -1.41 -7.64
CA GLY A 189 -16.38 -1.47 -8.47
C GLY A 189 -16.10 -0.18 -9.23
N TRP A 190 -16.76 0.93 -8.89
CA TRP A 190 -16.49 2.23 -9.51
C TRP A 190 -15.32 2.93 -8.83
N LEU A 191 -14.46 3.52 -9.66
CA LEU A 191 -13.28 4.27 -9.22
C LEU A 191 -13.69 5.53 -8.47
N LYS A 192 -13.21 5.68 -7.23
CA LYS A 192 -13.34 6.93 -6.47
C LYS A 192 -12.35 7.98 -7.01
N ARG A 193 -12.82 9.24 -7.10
CA ARG A 193 -12.04 10.40 -7.58
C ARG A 193 -12.39 11.64 -6.78
N SER A 194 -11.42 12.54 -6.63
CA SER A 194 -11.53 13.83 -5.95
C SER A 194 -12.20 13.74 -4.57
N CYS A 195 -11.84 12.74 -3.76
CA CYS A 195 -12.51 12.52 -2.50
C CYS A 195 -11.66 11.81 -1.47
N TRP A 196 -12.07 11.98 -0.21
CA TRP A 196 -11.59 11.20 0.91
C TRP A 196 -12.22 9.79 0.90
N VAL A 197 -11.42 8.77 1.16
CA VAL A 197 -11.86 7.38 1.33
C VAL A 197 -11.34 6.82 2.65
N LYS A 198 -12.16 6.03 3.35
CA LYS A 198 -11.83 5.40 4.63
C LYS A 198 -12.22 3.93 4.60
N PRO A 199 -11.43 3.06 3.96
CA PRO A 199 -11.73 1.63 3.92
C PRO A 199 -11.49 0.93 5.27
N TYR A 200 -10.67 1.52 6.14
CA TYR A 200 -10.30 0.99 7.45
C TYR A 200 -10.40 2.11 8.51
N ASP A 201 -9.47 2.18 9.46
CA ASP A 201 -9.50 3.14 10.57
C ASP A 201 -8.94 4.53 10.23
N THR A 202 -8.30 4.70 9.08
CA THR A 202 -7.72 5.98 8.64
C THR A 202 -8.22 6.45 7.27
N TRP A 203 -8.14 7.76 7.05
CA TRP A 203 -8.53 8.42 5.81
C TRP A 203 -7.38 8.48 4.81
N TYR A 204 -7.72 8.40 3.53
CA TYR A 204 -6.83 8.58 2.38
C TYR A 204 -7.51 9.53 1.39
N TYR A 205 -6.75 10.17 0.52
CA TYR A 205 -7.32 11.02 -0.53
C TYR A 205 -6.94 10.51 -1.92
N VAL A 206 -7.91 10.46 -2.82
CA VAL A 206 -7.69 10.18 -4.25
C VAL A 206 -7.99 11.43 -5.07
N ASP A 207 -7.09 11.76 -6.01
CA ASP A 207 -7.21 12.95 -6.86
C ASP A 207 -8.27 12.80 -7.97
N SER A 208 -8.33 13.76 -8.89
CA SER A 208 -9.27 13.77 -10.02
C SER A 208 -9.11 12.61 -10.98
N GLU A 209 -7.93 11.99 -11.03
CA GLU A 209 -7.64 10.79 -11.82
C GLU A 209 -7.85 9.50 -11.01
N GLY A 210 -8.16 9.63 -9.72
CA GLY A 210 -8.40 8.53 -8.79
C GLY A 210 -7.11 7.99 -8.16
N VAL A 211 -6.00 8.70 -8.35
CA VAL A 211 -4.70 8.31 -7.84
C VAL A 211 -4.59 8.73 -6.37
N MET A 212 -4.24 7.78 -5.51
CA MET A 212 -3.97 8.03 -4.10
C MET A 212 -2.85 9.06 -3.94
N GLN A 213 -3.08 10.05 -3.08
CA GLN A 213 -2.11 11.08 -2.75
C GLN A 213 -1.27 10.70 -1.52
N THR A 214 -0.06 11.25 -1.45
CA THR A 214 0.86 11.18 -0.32
C THR A 214 1.50 12.56 -0.10
N GLY A 215 2.02 12.83 1.09
CA GLY A 215 2.68 14.09 1.43
C GLY A 215 1.70 15.25 1.64
N TRP A 216 2.18 16.47 1.40
CA TRP A 216 1.39 17.70 1.58
C TRP A 216 0.23 17.78 0.59
N LEU A 217 -0.98 17.88 1.11
CA LEU A 217 -2.21 18.01 0.32
C LEU A 217 -2.92 19.32 0.65
N LYS A 218 -3.12 20.18 -0.35
CA LYS A 218 -3.84 21.44 -0.18
C LYS A 218 -5.19 21.35 -0.89
N LEU A 219 -6.26 21.48 -0.12
CA LEU A 219 -7.64 21.51 -0.58
C LEU A 219 -8.27 22.87 -0.24
N THR A 220 -9.49 23.10 -0.70
CA THR A 220 -10.25 24.34 -0.41
C THR A 220 -10.56 24.51 1.07
N GLU A 221 -10.79 23.41 1.77
CA GLU A 221 -11.17 23.31 3.17
C GLU A 221 -9.98 23.37 4.14
N GLY A 222 -8.75 23.15 3.65
CA GLY A 222 -7.58 23.11 4.51
C GLY A 222 -6.33 22.54 3.86
N THR A 223 -5.25 22.51 4.65
CA THR A 223 -4.00 21.84 4.29
C THR A 223 -3.85 20.61 5.17
N TYR A 224 -3.44 19.50 4.58
CA TYR A 224 -3.34 18.18 5.19
C TYR A 224 -1.97 17.59 4.90
N TYR A 225 -1.64 16.52 5.61
CA TYR A 225 -0.48 15.68 5.29
C TYR A 225 -0.90 14.22 5.30
N LEU A 226 -0.55 13.52 4.24
CA LEU A 226 -0.71 12.07 4.10
C LEU A 226 0.67 11.44 4.24
N ASP A 227 0.83 10.40 5.05
CA ASP A 227 2.11 9.72 5.19
C ASP A 227 2.51 8.94 3.91
N GLU A 228 3.64 8.24 3.94
CA GLU A 228 4.15 7.47 2.79
C GLU A 228 3.19 6.35 2.35
N SER A 229 2.31 5.88 3.25
CA SER A 229 1.26 4.91 2.93
C SER A 229 -0.01 5.57 2.37
N GLY A 230 -0.07 6.90 2.38
CA GLY A 230 -1.25 7.70 2.01
C GLY A 230 -2.21 7.96 3.16
N ALA A 231 -1.91 7.48 4.37
CA ALA A 231 -2.80 7.63 5.52
C ALA A 231 -2.75 9.07 6.06
N LEU A 232 -3.92 9.62 6.40
CA LEU A 232 -4.06 10.97 6.93
C LEU A 232 -3.38 11.09 8.29
N VAL A 233 -2.54 12.11 8.43
CA VAL A 233 -1.87 12.45 9.67
C VAL A 233 -2.75 13.34 10.56
N GLU A 234 -2.82 12.97 11.84
CA GLU A 234 -3.44 13.76 12.90
C GLU A 234 -2.47 13.98 14.07
N GLY A 235 -2.71 15.01 14.88
CA GLY A 235 -1.91 15.34 16.06
C GLY A 235 -0.54 15.95 15.73
N TRP A 236 0.39 15.88 16.68
CA TRP A 236 1.76 16.39 16.52
C TRP A 236 2.61 15.43 15.68
N ARG A 237 3.26 15.96 14.63
CA ARG A 237 4.26 15.26 13.82
C ARG A 237 5.37 16.19 13.39
N VAL A 238 6.58 15.64 13.24
CA VAL A 238 7.70 16.35 12.63
C VAL A 238 7.69 16.05 11.14
N ILE A 239 7.48 17.08 10.32
CA ILE A 239 7.50 17.00 8.85
C ILE A 239 8.61 17.92 8.36
N ASP A 240 9.58 17.37 7.63
CA ASP A 240 10.75 18.09 7.11
C ASP A 240 11.48 18.91 8.20
N GLY A 241 11.70 18.30 9.37
CA GLY A 241 12.35 18.93 10.53
C GLY A 241 11.51 19.96 11.27
N THR A 242 10.28 20.23 10.84
CA THR A 242 9.37 21.18 11.50
C THR A 242 8.26 20.44 12.24
N MET A 243 8.07 20.75 13.52
CA MET A 243 6.96 20.20 14.27
C MET A 243 5.64 20.88 13.86
N CYS A 244 4.66 20.09 13.42
CA CYS A 244 3.35 20.52 12.94
C CYS A 244 2.27 19.89 13.80
N TYR A 245 1.17 20.63 14.04
CA TYR A 245 -0.01 20.09 14.69
C TYR A 245 -1.17 20.01 13.70
N PHE A 246 -1.75 18.82 13.56
CA PHE A 246 -2.95 18.56 12.78
C PHE A 246 -4.13 18.28 13.72
N ARG A 247 -5.27 18.92 13.49
CA ARG A 247 -6.51 18.69 14.27
C ARG A 247 -7.02 17.27 14.05
N SER A 248 -8.01 16.87 14.86
CA SER A 248 -8.89 15.74 14.49
C SER A 248 -9.55 16.04 13.13
N GLY A 249 -9.55 15.08 12.22
CA GLY A 249 -9.87 15.30 10.80
C GLY A 249 -8.69 15.79 9.96
N GLY A 250 -7.49 15.92 10.54
CA GLY A 250 -6.21 16.06 9.83
C GLY A 250 -5.87 17.41 9.24
N SER A 251 -6.67 18.45 9.48
CA SER A 251 -6.33 19.80 9.01
C SER A 251 -5.18 20.40 9.81
N LEU A 252 -4.18 20.96 9.12
CA LEU A 252 -3.03 21.64 9.71
C LEU A 252 -3.49 22.87 10.50
N ARG A 253 -3.16 22.90 11.80
CA ARG A 253 -3.48 24.01 12.70
C ARG A 253 -2.32 24.97 12.91
N CYS A 254 -1.12 24.44 13.11
CA CYS A 254 0.08 25.26 13.29
C CYS A 254 1.32 24.54 12.77
N LYS A 255 2.31 25.33 12.35
CA LYS A 255 3.62 24.88 11.85
C LYS A 255 4.70 25.57 12.67
N GLY A 256 5.59 24.79 13.26
CA GLY A 256 6.57 25.25 14.24
C GLY A 256 6.02 25.25 15.65
N VAL A 257 6.93 25.42 16.61
CA VAL A 257 6.63 25.57 18.04
C VAL A 257 7.46 26.64 18.69
N THR A 258 6.93 27.19 19.76
CA THR A 258 7.55 28.24 20.56
C THR A 258 8.04 27.66 21.87
N THR A 259 9.34 27.60 22.11
CA THR A 259 9.85 27.18 23.43
C THR A 259 9.50 28.22 24.49
N ILE A 260 9.14 27.76 25.69
CA ILE A 260 8.92 28.64 26.86
C ILE A 260 10.26 29.10 27.43
N MET A 261 11.23 28.19 27.52
CA MET A 261 12.57 28.48 28.01
C MET A 261 13.48 29.03 26.90
N GLY A 262 14.51 29.78 27.31
CA GLY A 262 15.59 30.27 26.47
C GLY A 262 15.62 31.79 26.30
N THR A 263 16.52 32.26 25.44
CA THR A 263 16.65 33.68 25.12
C THR A 263 15.46 34.20 24.32
N SER A 264 15.07 35.45 24.58
CA SER A 264 14.00 36.11 23.81
C SER A 264 14.30 36.11 22.32
N GLY A 265 13.29 35.80 21.52
CA GLY A 265 13.34 35.96 20.06
C GLY A 265 13.07 37.39 19.59
N LEU A 266 12.68 38.30 20.49
CA LEU A 266 12.34 39.68 20.15
C LEU A 266 13.56 40.57 19.89
N GLY A 267 14.72 40.23 20.46
CA GLY A 267 15.97 40.96 20.29
C GLY A 267 17.05 40.50 21.27
N THR A 268 18.27 41.01 21.09
CA THR A 268 19.46 40.60 21.86
C THR A 268 19.76 41.49 23.06
N THR A 269 19.03 42.60 23.25
CA THR A 269 19.24 43.54 24.37
C THR A 269 17.96 43.73 25.18
N LYS A 270 18.10 44.05 26.48
CA LYS A 270 16.98 44.41 27.36
C LYS A 270 16.09 45.46 26.71
N ASN A 271 16.67 46.57 26.28
CA ASN A 271 15.92 47.68 25.70
C ASN A 271 15.12 47.24 24.47
N THR A 272 15.72 46.50 23.53
CA THR A 272 15.00 46.02 22.33
C THR A 272 13.80 45.14 22.68
N VAL A 273 13.94 44.25 23.67
CA VAL A 273 12.83 43.37 24.08
C VAL A 273 11.75 44.20 24.76
N VAL A 274 12.11 45.02 25.75
CA VAL A 274 11.17 45.87 26.51
C VAL A 274 10.42 46.82 25.58
N ASP A 275 11.10 47.46 24.61
CA ASP A 275 10.48 48.34 23.61
C ASP A 275 9.36 47.62 22.85
N LYS A 276 9.56 46.35 22.48
CA LYS A 276 8.56 45.56 21.74
C LYS A 276 7.38 45.14 22.62
N LEU A 277 7.63 44.78 23.88
CA LEU A 277 6.56 44.47 24.85
C LEU A 277 5.70 45.72 25.09
N GLU A 278 6.33 46.86 25.34
CA GLU A 278 5.67 48.14 25.55
C GLU A 278 4.83 48.56 24.32
N LYS A 279 5.43 48.51 23.11
CA LYS A 279 4.71 48.77 21.86
C LYS A 279 3.50 47.85 21.67
N MET A 280 3.62 46.58 22.04
CA MET A 280 2.51 45.63 21.94
C MET A 280 1.37 46.01 22.88
N TYR A 281 1.68 46.43 24.10
CA TYR A 281 0.68 46.96 25.03
C TYR A 281 0.00 48.20 24.48
N LEU A 282 0.77 49.20 24.03
CA LEU A 282 0.24 50.45 23.49
C LEU A 282 -0.65 50.22 22.27
N LYS A 283 -0.27 49.26 21.40
CA LYS A 283 -1.08 48.85 20.24
C LYS A 283 -2.45 48.27 20.61
N SER A 284 -2.62 47.75 21.83
CA SER A 284 -3.92 47.27 22.31
C SER A 284 -4.94 48.39 22.53
N GLY A 285 -4.49 49.65 22.63
CA GLY A 285 -5.33 50.81 22.94
C GLY A 285 -5.83 50.87 24.39
N ARG A 286 -5.35 49.98 25.27
CA ARG A 286 -5.71 49.98 26.70
C ARG A 286 -4.90 50.97 27.50
N ILE A 287 -5.52 51.53 28.53
CA ILE A 287 -4.89 52.48 29.45
C ILE A 287 -4.15 51.68 30.52
N TYR A 288 -2.91 52.06 30.83
CA TYR A 288 -2.16 51.45 31.92
C TYR A 288 -2.83 51.78 33.26
N PRO A 289 -3.10 50.79 34.15
CA PRO A 289 -3.87 51.05 35.35
C PRO A 289 -3.16 51.99 36.34
N ALA A 290 -3.82 53.09 36.71
CA ALA A 290 -3.29 54.05 37.68
C ALA A 290 -3.04 53.44 39.07
N TYR A 291 -3.76 52.37 39.41
CA TYR A 291 -3.57 51.63 40.66
C TYR A 291 -2.12 51.13 40.83
N TYR A 292 -1.47 50.72 39.73
CA TYR A 292 -0.11 50.21 39.75
C TYR A 292 0.95 51.25 40.03
N SER A 293 0.70 52.50 39.63
CA SER A 293 1.57 53.62 39.98
C SER A 293 1.52 53.95 41.48
N GLN A 294 0.43 53.62 42.16
CA GLN A 294 0.26 53.91 43.58
C GLN A 294 0.66 52.75 44.49
N TYR A 295 0.39 51.51 44.08
CA TYR A 295 0.48 50.34 44.97
C TYR A 295 1.26 49.16 44.39
N GLY A 296 1.60 49.17 43.09
CA GLY A 296 2.15 48.01 42.40
C GLY A 296 3.68 47.98 42.26
N GLY A 297 4.36 49.11 42.45
CA GLY A 297 5.81 49.21 42.26
C GLY A 297 6.28 49.32 40.81
N ALA A 298 5.37 49.62 39.87
CA ALA A 298 5.69 50.00 38.48
C ALA A 298 4.70 51.09 38.02
N ALA A 299 5.21 52.32 37.91
CA ALA A 299 4.42 53.49 37.59
C ALA A 299 4.01 53.57 36.11
N THR A 300 4.74 52.89 35.24
CA THR A 300 4.54 52.94 33.79
C THR A 300 4.51 51.54 33.19
N ILE A 301 3.92 51.42 31.99
CA ILE A 301 3.98 50.18 31.21
C ILE A 301 5.42 49.78 30.88
N ARG A 302 6.31 50.76 30.68
CA ARG A 302 7.75 50.57 30.51
C ARG A 302 8.33 49.79 31.68
N GLU A 303 8.14 50.31 32.90
CA GLU A 303 8.64 49.68 34.13
C GLU A 303 8.04 48.28 34.33
N PHE A 304 6.75 48.08 34.03
CA PHE A 304 6.13 46.76 34.07
C PHE A 304 6.83 45.77 33.12
N CYS A 305 7.13 46.20 31.89
CA CYS A 305 7.83 45.37 30.90
C CYS A 305 9.30 45.11 31.28
N GLU A 306 9.96 46.05 31.95
CA GLU A 306 11.32 45.87 32.49
C GLU A 306 11.33 44.81 33.60
N ILE A 307 10.34 44.82 34.50
CA ILE A 307 10.18 43.77 35.52
C ILE A 307 9.95 42.41 34.87
N ILE A 308 9.09 42.31 33.84
CA ILE A 308 8.91 41.06 33.08
C ILE A 308 10.24 40.56 32.53
N TYR A 309 11.01 41.44 31.88
CA TYR A 309 12.29 41.05 31.29
C TYR A 309 13.23 40.48 32.35
N GLU A 310 13.39 41.18 33.47
CA GLU A 310 14.30 40.77 34.55
C GLU A 310 13.89 39.44 35.17
N GLU A 311 12.66 39.34 35.68
CA GLU A 311 12.18 38.12 36.33
C GLU A 311 12.19 36.91 35.38
N ALA A 312 11.81 37.11 34.11
CA ALA A 312 11.80 36.02 33.13
C ALA A 312 13.23 35.56 32.78
N THR A 313 14.14 36.48 32.48
CA THR A 313 15.51 36.13 32.08
C THR A 313 16.31 35.51 33.22
N ASP A 314 16.09 35.95 34.46
CA ASP A 314 16.70 35.36 35.65
C ASP A 314 16.33 33.88 35.80
N GLU A 315 15.15 33.46 35.36
CA GLU A 315 14.71 32.07 35.40
C GLU A 315 14.88 31.33 34.06
N ASN A 316 15.51 31.96 33.05
CA ASN A 316 15.65 31.46 31.68
C ASN A 316 14.30 31.20 30.96
N VAL A 317 13.26 31.97 31.32
CA VAL A 317 11.97 31.99 30.63
C VAL A 317 11.94 33.16 29.65
N LYS A 318 11.33 32.97 28.48
CA LYS A 318 11.22 34.03 27.48
C LYS A 318 10.26 35.15 27.94
N PRO A 319 10.72 36.42 28.01
CA PRO A 319 9.88 37.56 28.40
C PRO A 319 8.58 37.69 27.59
N GLU A 320 8.63 37.41 26.29
CA GLU A 320 7.48 37.49 25.40
C GLU A 320 6.38 36.47 25.74
N VAL A 321 6.73 35.33 26.34
CA VAL A 321 5.77 34.31 26.76
C VAL A 321 5.04 34.77 28.01
N VAL A 322 5.79 35.31 28.98
CA VAL A 322 5.25 35.87 30.23
C VAL A 322 4.32 37.04 29.92
N PHE A 323 4.77 37.99 29.11
CA PHE A 323 3.98 39.13 28.67
C PHE A 323 2.72 38.69 27.93
N GLY A 324 2.86 37.82 26.92
CA GLY A 324 1.73 37.38 26.11
C GLY A 324 0.65 36.71 26.96
N GLN A 325 1.07 35.84 27.91
CA GLN A 325 0.14 35.18 28.82
C GLN A 325 -0.50 36.19 29.76
N ALA A 326 0.28 37.12 30.34
CA ALA A 326 -0.25 38.15 31.22
C ALA A 326 -1.33 38.98 30.54
N MET A 327 -1.09 39.42 29.30
CA MET A 327 -2.07 40.18 28.52
C MET A 327 -3.31 39.35 28.18
N LYS A 328 -3.16 38.06 27.91
CA LYS A 328 -4.30 37.16 27.63
C LYS A 328 -5.19 36.98 28.86
N GLU A 329 -4.60 36.68 30.01
CA GLU A 329 -5.34 36.35 31.24
C GLU A 329 -6.03 37.58 31.85
N THR A 330 -5.37 38.73 31.78
CA THR A 330 -5.88 39.98 32.38
C THR A 330 -6.68 40.85 31.40
N GLY A 331 -6.75 40.47 30.13
CA GLY A 331 -7.34 41.32 29.09
C GLY A 331 -6.58 42.63 28.90
N TYR A 332 -5.24 42.56 28.83
CA TYR A 332 -4.30 43.68 28.81
C TYR A 332 -4.37 44.55 30.07
N LEU A 333 -4.16 43.93 31.23
CA LEU A 333 -4.13 44.55 32.56
C LEU A 333 -5.43 45.24 32.98
N GLN A 334 -6.55 44.96 32.30
CA GLN A 334 -7.84 45.56 32.63
C GLN A 334 -8.59 44.79 33.71
N PHE A 335 -8.28 43.50 33.86
CA PHE A 335 -9.00 42.56 34.72
C PHE A 335 -10.50 42.51 34.36
N GLY A 336 -11.25 41.57 34.93
CA GLY A 336 -12.66 41.38 34.55
C GLY A 336 -13.18 39.95 34.63
N ARG A 337 -12.43 39.07 35.30
CA ARG A 337 -12.82 37.68 35.61
C ARG A 337 -12.58 37.42 37.09
N ASP A 338 -12.19 36.20 37.45
CA ASP A 338 -12.04 35.75 38.84
C ASP A 338 -10.85 36.37 39.61
N VAL A 339 -9.98 37.12 38.93
CA VAL A 339 -8.85 37.82 39.53
C VAL A 339 -9.02 39.33 39.43
N GLN A 340 -8.77 40.03 40.54
CA GLN A 340 -8.85 41.48 40.67
C GLN A 340 -7.48 42.15 40.58
N ILE A 341 -7.47 43.45 40.28
CA ILE A 341 -6.25 44.23 40.03
C ILE A 341 -5.33 44.29 41.26
N GLU A 342 -5.89 44.31 42.46
CA GLU A 342 -5.18 44.40 43.75
C GLU A 342 -4.45 43.10 44.12
N GLN A 343 -4.73 42.00 43.42
CA GLN A 343 -4.09 40.71 43.68
C GLN A 343 -2.71 40.59 43.04
N PHE A 344 -2.36 41.48 42.10
CA PHE A 344 -1.14 41.42 41.30
C PHE A 344 -0.91 40.04 40.66
N ASN A 345 -1.99 39.34 40.32
CA ASN A 345 -1.95 38.00 39.76
C ASN A 345 -2.22 38.06 38.26
N PHE A 346 -1.14 38.10 37.48
CA PHE A 346 -1.21 38.33 36.03
C PHE A 346 -1.53 37.08 35.22
N ALA A 347 -1.55 35.90 35.84
CA ALA A 347 -1.71 34.64 35.13
C ALA A 347 -2.92 33.82 35.59
N GLY A 348 -3.75 34.37 36.49
CA GLY A 348 -4.90 33.64 37.02
C GLY A 348 -4.52 32.51 37.98
N LEU A 349 -3.34 32.56 38.60
CA LEU A 349 -2.85 31.48 39.47
C LEU A 349 -3.83 31.24 40.62
N GLY A 350 -4.25 29.98 40.79
CA GLY A 350 -5.18 29.59 41.86
C GLY A 350 -6.65 29.90 41.58
N ALA A 351 -6.98 30.64 40.51
CA ALA A 351 -8.38 30.83 40.12
C ALA A 351 -8.91 29.56 39.45
N THR A 352 -10.05 29.05 39.92
CA THR A 352 -10.70 27.85 39.35
C THR A 352 -11.99 28.15 38.57
N GLY A 353 -12.34 29.42 38.41
CA GLY A 353 -13.65 29.84 37.91
C GLY A 353 -14.72 29.87 39.00
N ASN A 354 -15.89 30.42 38.66
CA ASN A 354 -17.08 30.51 39.52
C ASN A 354 -16.88 31.34 40.81
N GLY A 355 -16.06 32.39 40.76
CA GLY A 355 -15.87 33.31 41.91
C GLY A 355 -14.90 32.82 42.98
N VAL A 356 -14.18 31.71 42.74
CA VAL A 356 -13.04 31.32 43.58
C VAL A 356 -11.89 32.30 43.31
N HIS A 357 -11.53 33.06 44.34
CA HIS A 357 -10.50 34.08 44.25
C HIS A 357 -9.14 33.44 44.00
N GLY A 358 -8.40 33.95 43.02
CA GLY A 358 -7.03 33.52 42.76
C GLY A 358 -6.08 33.88 43.91
N ASN A 359 -4.83 33.45 43.79
CA ASN A 359 -3.76 33.86 44.69
C ASN A 359 -3.53 35.37 44.60
N SER A 360 -3.02 35.97 45.69
CA SER A 360 -2.59 37.37 45.74
C SER A 360 -1.11 37.45 46.07
N PHE A 361 -0.43 38.45 45.51
CA PHE A 361 1.00 38.71 45.71
C PHE A 361 1.19 40.11 46.29
N ALA A 362 2.36 40.44 46.86
CA ALA A 362 2.53 41.73 47.53
C ALA A 362 2.64 42.91 46.55
N ASN A 363 3.13 42.68 45.33
CA ASN A 363 3.34 43.71 44.31
C ASN A 363 3.50 43.09 42.91
N ILE A 364 3.69 43.94 41.89
CA ILE A 364 3.84 43.52 40.48
C ILE A 364 5.00 42.54 40.29
N ARG A 365 6.15 42.80 40.92
CA ARG A 365 7.35 41.97 40.75
C ARG A 365 7.14 40.56 41.29
N GLU A 366 6.58 40.43 42.49
CA GLU A 366 6.28 39.12 43.07
C GLU A 366 5.24 38.34 42.25
N GLY A 367 4.21 39.03 41.75
CA GLY A 367 3.20 38.42 40.87
C GLY A 367 3.75 37.92 39.54
N ILE A 368 4.61 38.71 38.89
CA ILE A 368 5.34 38.30 37.68
C ILE A 368 6.27 37.13 38.00
N ARG A 369 6.99 37.17 39.12
CA ARG A 369 7.87 36.06 39.54
C ARG A 369 7.09 34.76 39.71
N ALA A 370 5.93 34.79 40.37
CA ALA A 370 5.08 33.62 40.52
C ALA A 370 4.65 33.03 39.15
N GLN A 371 4.26 33.90 38.21
CA GLN A 371 3.93 33.48 36.84
C GLN A 371 5.14 32.83 36.14
N VAL A 372 6.32 33.46 36.22
CA VAL A 372 7.56 32.94 35.63
C VAL A 372 7.90 31.57 36.19
N GLN A 373 7.83 31.41 37.51
CA GLN A 373 8.08 30.14 38.20
C GLN A 373 7.09 29.06 37.73
N HIS A 374 5.81 29.39 37.59
CA HIS A 374 4.80 28.44 37.10
C HIS A 374 5.04 28.02 35.65
N LEU A 375 5.41 28.97 34.77
CA LEU A 375 5.80 28.68 33.39
C LEU A 375 7.06 27.79 33.33
N LYS A 376 8.07 28.08 34.15
CA LYS A 376 9.28 27.25 34.27
C LYS A 376 8.95 25.86 34.80
N ALA A 377 8.02 25.72 35.74
CA ALA A 377 7.56 24.42 36.21
C ALA A 377 7.00 23.58 35.06
N TYR A 378 6.14 24.16 34.22
CA TYR A 378 5.64 23.46 33.02
C TYR A 378 6.75 23.13 32.02
N ALA A 379 7.68 24.06 31.80
CA ALA A 379 8.63 23.95 30.71
C ALA A 379 9.89 23.14 31.01
N SER A 380 10.32 23.07 32.28
CA SER A 380 11.61 22.49 32.67
C SER A 380 11.58 21.81 34.05
N LYS A 381 12.56 20.92 34.25
CA LYS A 381 12.89 20.31 35.55
C LYS A 381 14.00 21.04 36.31
N ASP A 382 14.60 22.07 35.72
CA ASP A 382 15.68 22.87 36.34
C ASP A 382 15.21 23.58 37.62
N SER A 383 16.06 23.66 38.64
CA SER A 383 15.74 24.39 39.87
C SER A 383 15.42 25.87 39.61
N LEU A 384 14.63 26.47 40.51
CA LEU A 384 14.43 27.93 40.52
C LEU A 384 15.72 28.64 40.91
N ASN A 385 15.94 29.82 40.34
CA ASN A 385 17.08 30.68 40.67
C ASN A 385 16.72 31.68 41.78
N HIS A 386 15.44 32.02 41.90
CA HIS A 386 14.88 32.81 43.00
C HIS A 386 14.08 31.96 43.98
N ASP A 387 13.85 32.49 45.18
CA ASP A 387 12.96 31.88 46.16
C ASP A 387 11.55 31.67 45.57
N CYS A 388 10.97 30.50 45.85
CA CYS A 388 9.66 30.12 45.33
C CYS A 388 8.55 30.96 45.97
N VAL A 389 7.85 31.76 45.18
CA VAL A 389 6.67 32.53 45.58
C VAL A 389 5.38 31.98 44.98
N ASP A 390 5.48 31.14 43.95
CA ASP A 390 4.36 30.37 43.43
C ASP A 390 4.02 29.19 44.37
N VAL A 391 2.97 29.37 45.19
CA VAL A 391 2.45 28.32 46.09
C VAL A 391 1.93 27.08 45.36
N ARG A 392 1.76 27.13 44.03
CA ARG A 392 1.31 26.01 43.19
C ARG A 392 2.45 25.34 42.44
N PHE A 393 3.69 25.80 42.61
CA PHE A 393 4.84 25.29 41.86
C PHE A 393 4.99 23.76 42.01
N GLY A 394 4.79 23.24 43.22
CA GLY A 394 4.87 21.82 43.54
C GLY A 394 3.71 20.97 42.99
N TYR A 395 2.61 21.58 42.52
CA TYR A 395 1.47 20.86 41.93
C TYR A 395 1.62 20.62 40.43
N VAL A 396 2.57 21.28 39.78
CA VAL A 396 2.81 21.12 38.34
C VAL A 396 3.60 19.84 38.09
N ASN A 397 3.14 19.01 37.16
CA ASN A 397 3.97 17.93 36.63
C ASN A 397 5.11 18.55 35.80
N ARG A 398 6.31 18.62 36.40
CA ARG A 398 7.37 19.48 35.88
C ARG A 398 7.95 19.00 34.55
N GLY A 399 8.16 19.93 33.62
CA GLY A 399 8.65 19.65 32.26
C GLY A 399 7.60 19.04 31.32
N SER A 400 6.31 19.09 31.67
CA SER A 400 5.23 18.50 30.88
C SER A 400 4.80 19.35 29.67
N ALA A 401 5.19 20.62 29.57
CA ALA A 401 4.87 21.51 28.46
C ALA A 401 6.06 22.43 28.11
N PRO A 402 7.12 21.91 27.45
CA PRO A 402 8.27 22.72 27.00
C PRO A 402 7.94 23.79 25.95
N TYR A 403 6.84 23.61 25.22
CA TYR A 403 6.38 24.54 24.18
C TYR A 403 5.11 25.27 24.61
N VAL A 404 4.98 26.54 24.22
CA VAL A 404 3.81 27.38 24.54
C VAL A 404 2.53 26.73 24.02
N GLU A 405 2.57 26.13 22.83
CA GLU A 405 1.45 25.42 22.21
C GLU A 405 0.93 24.26 23.08
N TRP A 406 1.78 23.70 23.94
CA TRP A 406 1.46 22.60 24.86
C TRP A 406 0.96 23.09 26.23
N LEU A 407 0.82 24.39 26.45
CA LEU A 407 0.10 24.91 27.62
C LEU A 407 -1.41 24.61 27.55
N GLY A 408 -1.95 24.28 26.37
CA GLY A 408 -3.30 23.72 26.24
C GLY A 408 -3.31 22.21 26.49
N ILE A 409 -4.10 21.75 27.45
CA ILE A 409 -4.16 20.34 27.87
C ILE A 409 -4.57 19.41 26.71
N LYS A 410 -5.48 19.86 25.84
CA LYS A 410 -6.03 19.03 24.76
C LYS A 410 -4.99 18.73 23.69
N GLU A 411 -4.20 19.73 23.34
CA GLU A 411 -3.16 19.66 22.31
C GLU A 411 -1.85 19.08 22.86
N ASN A 412 -1.61 19.13 24.18
CA ASN A 412 -0.40 18.58 24.77
C ASN A 412 -0.37 17.03 24.67
N PRO A 413 0.70 16.42 24.13
CA PRO A 413 0.89 14.96 24.15
C PRO A 413 0.85 14.35 25.55
N ASN A 414 1.32 15.07 26.57
CA ASN A 414 1.35 14.64 27.97
C ASN A 414 0.02 14.81 28.71
N LYS A 415 -1.01 15.39 28.06
CA LYS A 415 -2.32 15.68 28.67
C LYS A 415 -2.24 16.50 29.97
N ALA A 416 -1.24 17.36 30.04
CA ALA A 416 -1.02 18.33 31.10
C ALA A 416 -0.86 19.72 30.48
N GLY A 417 -1.03 20.77 31.26
CA GLY A 417 -0.92 22.14 30.75
C GLY A 417 -1.65 23.14 31.63
N TRP A 418 -1.46 24.42 31.30
CA TRP A 418 -2.04 25.54 32.01
C TRP A 418 -3.57 25.57 31.93
N ALA A 419 -4.13 25.29 30.75
CA ALA A 419 -5.55 25.52 30.47
C ALA A 419 -6.25 24.30 29.89
N ALA A 420 -7.48 24.07 30.35
CA ALA A 420 -8.35 23.01 29.83
C ALA A 420 -9.05 23.39 28.51
N SER A 421 -9.06 24.68 28.14
CA SER A 421 -9.62 25.14 26.88
C SER A 421 -8.79 24.64 25.69
N SER A 422 -9.48 24.30 24.60
CA SER A 422 -8.82 23.91 23.35
C SER A 422 -8.03 25.08 22.79
N GLU A 423 -6.90 24.74 22.17
CA GLU A 423 -6.02 25.65 21.42
C GLU A 423 -5.46 26.81 22.25
N TYR A 424 -5.49 26.73 23.59
CA TYR A 424 -5.03 27.81 24.46
C TYR A 424 -3.62 28.29 24.10
N GLY A 425 -2.67 27.35 23.99
CA GLY A 425 -1.27 27.66 23.70
C GLY A 425 -1.08 28.22 22.30
N ILE A 426 -1.79 27.66 21.31
CA ILE A 426 -1.71 28.10 19.91
C ILE A 426 -2.26 29.52 19.77
N ASP A 427 -3.43 29.79 20.37
CA ASP A 427 -4.02 31.13 20.40
C ASP A 427 -3.13 32.14 21.12
N LEU A 428 -2.46 31.72 22.19
CA LEU A 428 -1.51 32.55 22.91
C LEU A 428 -0.35 32.97 22.00
N VAL A 429 0.21 32.02 21.24
CA VAL A 429 1.27 32.29 20.27
C VAL A 429 0.79 33.22 19.16
N GLU A 430 -0.36 32.95 18.55
CA GLU A 430 -0.82 33.70 17.38
C GLU A 430 -1.27 35.13 17.70
N LYS A 431 -1.98 35.30 18.81
CA LYS A 431 -2.65 36.59 19.13
C LYS A 431 -1.78 37.51 19.97
N TYR A 432 -0.88 36.96 20.79
CA TYR A 432 -0.13 37.76 21.77
C TYR A 432 1.37 37.71 21.56
N ILE A 433 1.96 36.58 21.14
CA ILE A 433 3.42 36.44 21.02
C ILE A 433 3.94 36.79 19.62
N SER A 434 3.44 36.10 18.60
CA SER A 434 3.84 36.27 17.18
C SER A 434 3.75 37.72 16.68
N PRO A 435 2.74 38.53 17.05
CA PRO A 435 2.67 39.92 16.61
C PRO A 435 3.85 40.77 17.07
N MET A 436 4.47 40.45 18.21
CA MET A 436 5.60 41.20 18.78
C MET A 436 6.87 41.10 17.94
N TYR A 437 7.04 40.01 17.18
CA TYR A 437 8.17 39.83 16.27
C TYR A 437 8.16 40.82 15.09
N LYS A 438 7.02 41.46 14.82
CA LYS A 438 6.81 42.41 13.71
C LYS A 438 6.86 43.89 14.13
N LEU A 439 7.15 44.20 15.41
CA LEU A 439 7.12 45.55 16.01
C LEU A 439 8.47 46.28 16.04
#